data_AF-M5FGU9-F1
#
_entry.id   AF-M5FGU9-F1
#
_cell.length_a   1.000
_cell.length_b   1.000
_cell.length_c   1.000
_cell.angle_alpha   90.00
_cell.angle_beta   90.00
_cell.angle_gamma   90.00
#
_symmetry.space_group_name_H-M   'P 1'
#
loop_
_entity.id
_entity.type
_entity.pdbx_description
1 polymer ?
#
loop_
_entity_poly.entity_id
_entity_poly.type
_entity_poly.pdbx_seq_one_letter_code
_entity_poly.pdbx_strand_id
1 'polypeptide(L)'
;MIEKLILREFRPIGSKYVVPQHQWEFGYFGRHHILIMPSDLYGAAEDRTLVPDVFELQIKTLFQHAWSEAEHDLGYKPGEQPLDREDERLLAFTSAQAWGADRIFDDLFKKRSI
;
A
#
# COMPACT_ATOMS: atom_id res chain seq x y z
N MET A 1 9.52 -4.19 12.29
CA MET A 1 9.17 -3.42 13.51
C MET A 1 7.66 -3.33 13.71
N ILE A 2 6.81 -3.22 12.66
CA ILE A 2 5.35 -3.39 12.78
C ILE A 2 4.80 -4.64 12.06
N GLU A 3 5.30 -4.94 10.86
CA GLU A 3 4.92 -6.15 10.11
C GLU A 3 5.11 -7.44 10.92
N LYS A 4 6.28 -7.60 11.57
CA LYS A 4 6.55 -8.76 12.44
C LYS A 4 5.57 -8.86 13.61
N LEU A 5 5.08 -7.73 14.13
CA LEU A 5 4.07 -7.71 15.19
C LEU A 5 2.73 -8.18 14.63
N ILE A 6 2.30 -7.63 13.50
CA ILE A 6 1.06 -8.02 12.81
C ILE A 6 1.05 -9.50 12.49
N LEU A 7 2.11 -10.03 11.88
CA LEU A 7 2.21 -11.45 11.49
C LEU A 7 2.29 -12.41 12.69
N ARG A 8 2.52 -11.89 13.90
CA ARG A 8 2.45 -12.66 15.13
C ARG A 8 1.02 -12.73 15.68
N GLU A 9 0.28 -11.64 15.59
CA GLU A 9 -1.07 -11.53 16.14
C GLU A 9 -2.14 -12.05 15.16
N PHE A 10 -1.96 -11.83 13.85
CA PHE A 10 -2.88 -12.25 12.80
C PHE A 10 -2.33 -13.44 12.02
N ARG A 11 -3.23 -14.28 11.50
CA ARG A 11 -2.87 -15.42 10.66
C ARG A 11 -2.84 -15.01 9.18
N PRO A 12 -1.67 -14.94 8.54
CA PRO A 12 -1.59 -14.63 7.11
C PRO A 12 -1.95 -15.85 6.25
N ILE A 13 -2.76 -15.62 5.22
CA ILE A 13 -3.00 -16.57 4.13
C ILE A 13 -2.00 -16.31 2.99
N GLY A 14 -1.68 -15.04 2.77
CA GLY A 14 -0.75 -14.62 1.73
C GLY A 14 -0.11 -13.29 2.09
N SER A 15 1.10 -13.07 1.60
CA SER A 15 1.80 -11.79 1.72
C SER A 15 2.48 -11.49 0.40
N LYS A 16 2.30 -10.27 -0.09
CA LYS A 16 2.89 -9.79 -1.34
C LYS A 16 3.59 -8.48 -1.06
N TYR A 17 4.86 -8.40 -1.46
CA TYR A 17 5.51 -7.13 -1.63
C TYR A 17 5.20 -6.64 -3.05
N VAL A 18 4.41 -5.58 -3.15
CA VAL A 18 4.05 -4.97 -4.42
C VAL A 18 5.13 -3.97 -4.78
N VAL A 19 5.76 -4.24 -5.90
CA VAL A 19 6.77 -3.41 -6.55
C VAL A 19 6.46 -3.38 -8.04
N PRO A 20 6.90 -2.34 -8.76
CA PRO A 20 6.83 -2.32 -10.21
C PRO A 20 7.46 -3.57 -10.84
N GLN A 21 6.91 -4.04 -11.96
CA GLN A 21 7.36 -5.28 -12.59
C GLN A 21 8.73 -5.11 -13.25
N HIS A 22 9.02 -3.89 -13.71
CA HIS A 22 10.31 -3.55 -14.29
C HIS A 22 11.11 -2.60 -13.39
N GLN A 23 12.43 -2.77 -13.32
CA GLN A 23 13.31 -1.90 -12.52
C GLN A 23 13.38 -0.45 -13.05
N TRP A 24 12.80 -0.18 -14.23
CA TRP A 24 12.75 1.15 -14.88
C TRP A 24 11.37 1.79 -14.72
N GLU A 25 10.42 1.06 -14.15
CA GLU A 25 9.11 1.57 -13.78
C GLU A 25 9.18 2.09 -12.35
N PHE A 26 8.62 3.28 -12.14
CA PHE A 26 8.30 3.80 -10.82
C PHE A 26 6.78 3.82 -10.71
N GLY A 27 6.24 3.19 -9.67
CA GLY A 27 4.81 2.92 -9.59
C GLY A 27 4.39 2.46 -8.21
N TYR A 28 3.40 1.56 -8.16
CA TYR A 28 2.75 1.17 -6.91
C TYR A 28 3.68 0.36 -5.99
N PHE A 29 4.05 0.96 -4.85
CA PHE A 29 4.80 0.31 -3.78
C PHE A 29 3.91 0.03 -2.56
N GLY A 30 4.10 -1.13 -1.95
CA GLY A 30 3.42 -1.45 -0.69
C GLY A 30 3.62 -2.88 -0.23
N ARG A 31 3.44 -3.14 1.06
CA ARG A 31 3.33 -4.51 1.60
C ARG A 31 1.87 -4.84 1.83
N HIS A 32 1.41 -5.92 1.22
CA HIS A 32 0.03 -6.36 1.25
C HIS A 32 -0.02 -7.72 1.93
N HIS A 33 -0.88 -7.85 2.93
CA HIS A 33 -1.10 -9.11 3.64
C HIS A 33 -2.58 -9.46 3.56
N ILE A 34 -2.89 -10.66 3.08
CA ILE A 34 -4.23 -11.23 3.21
C ILE A 34 -4.26 -12.01 4.53
N LEU A 35 -5.08 -11.54 5.46
CA LEU A 35 -5.13 -12.03 6.84
C LEU A 35 -6.51 -12.64 7.11
N ILE A 36 -6.55 -13.70 7.90
CA ILE A 36 -7.81 -14.29 8.38
C ILE A 36 -8.46 -13.30 9.36
N MET A 37 -9.76 -13.10 9.21
CA MET A 37 -10.56 -12.32 10.16
C MET A 37 -10.52 -12.98 11.56
N PRO A 38 -10.10 -12.27 12.62
CA PRO A 38 -10.07 -12.80 13.97
C PRO A 38 -11.44 -13.34 14.44
N SER A 39 -11.45 -14.54 15.02
CA SER A 39 -12.67 -15.26 15.42
C SER A 39 -13.50 -14.52 16.48
N ASP A 40 -12.85 -13.66 17.28
CA ASP A 40 -13.43 -12.81 18.30
C ASP A 40 -14.19 -11.60 17.73
N LEU A 41 -13.89 -11.17 16.49
CA LEU A 41 -14.66 -10.13 15.79
C LEU A 41 -16.01 -10.63 15.25
N TYR A 42 -16.24 -11.94 15.26
CA TYR A 42 -17.54 -12.53 14.92
C TYR A 42 -18.54 -12.48 16.11
N GLY A 43 -18.18 -11.85 17.23
CA GLY A 43 -19.05 -11.68 18.39
C GLY A 43 -20.14 -10.62 18.19
N ALA A 44 -21.40 -11.01 18.41
CA ALA A 44 -22.65 -10.24 18.29
C ALA A 44 -23.08 -9.77 16.89
N ALA A 45 -22.41 -10.19 15.82
CA ALA A 45 -22.96 -10.04 14.47
C ALA A 45 -24.17 -10.99 14.33
N GLU A 46 -25.38 -10.44 14.20
CA GLU A 46 -26.63 -11.20 14.02
C GLU A 46 -26.66 -12.00 12.70
N ASP A 47 -25.67 -11.83 11.82
CA ASP A 47 -25.48 -12.66 10.64
C ASP A 47 -24.00 -12.81 10.26
N ARG A 48 -23.49 -14.04 10.37
CA ARG A 48 -22.10 -14.39 9.99
C ARG A 48 -21.84 -14.23 8.49
N THR A 49 -22.88 -14.19 7.65
CA THR A 49 -22.72 -13.99 6.21
C THR A 49 -22.31 -12.55 5.86
N LEU A 50 -22.46 -11.60 6.79
CA LEU A 50 -22.07 -10.20 6.60
C LEU A 50 -20.60 -9.92 6.90
N VAL A 51 -19.89 -10.86 7.54
CA VAL A 51 -18.48 -10.69 7.92
C VAL A 51 -17.61 -11.51 6.97
N PRO A 52 -16.68 -10.90 6.22
CA PRO A 52 -15.80 -11.63 5.33
C PRO A 52 -14.80 -12.49 6.13
N ASP A 53 -14.43 -13.66 5.58
CA ASP A 53 -13.47 -14.58 6.21
C ASP A 53 -12.04 -14.04 6.27
N VAL A 54 -11.74 -13.07 5.40
CA VAL A 54 -10.41 -12.51 5.21
C VAL A 54 -10.50 -11.01 5.01
N PHE A 55 -9.39 -10.32 5.28
CA PHE A 55 -9.22 -8.91 4.94
C PHE A 55 -7.82 -8.68 4.38
N GLU A 56 -7.67 -7.61 3.60
CA GLU A 56 -6.35 -7.14 3.17
C GLU A 56 -5.86 -6.05 4.13
N LEU A 57 -4.62 -6.20 4.60
CA LEU A 57 -3.88 -5.17 5.31
C LEU A 57 -2.75 -4.65 4.43
N GLN A 58 -2.76 -3.35 4.17
CA GLN A 58 -1.70 -2.67 3.44
C GLN A 58 -0.84 -1.84 4.39
N ILE A 59 0.47 -2.07 4.38
CA ILE A 59 1.45 -1.29 5.14
C ILE A 59 2.20 -0.39 4.16
N LYS A 60 2.02 0.93 4.33
CA LYS A 60 2.58 1.97 3.47
C LYS A 60 3.23 3.07 4.31
N THR A 61 4.23 3.74 3.75
CA THR A 61 4.67 5.05 4.24
C THR A 61 3.60 6.12 3.93
N LEU A 62 3.76 7.31 4.50
CA LEU A 62 2.87 8.43 4.18
C LEU A 62 2.89 8.77 2.69
N PHE A 63 4.08 8.84 2.07
CA PHE A 63 4.20 9.18 0.65
C PHE A 63 3.72 8.05 -0.26
N GLN A 64 3.94 6.79 0.10
CA GLN A 64 3.37 5.66 -0.62
C GLN A 64 1.83 5.69 -0.61
N HIS A 65 1.22 5.99 0.54
CA HIS A 65 -0.24 6.12 0.63
C HIS A 65 -0.75 7.29 -0.20
N ALA A 66 -0.18 8.49 -0.01
CA ALA A 66 -0.61 9.70 -0.73
C ALA A 66 -0.51 9.54 -2.25
N TRP A 67 0.57 8.93 -2.75
CA TRP A 67 0.72 8.67 -4.18
C TRP A 67 -0.26 7.61 -4.68
N SER A 68 -0.44 6.49 -3.95
CA SER A 68 -1.38 5.43 -4.34
C SER A 68 -2.83 5.92 -4.41
N GLU A 69 -3.27 6.80 -3.51
CA GLU A 69 -4.62 7.38 -3.57
C GLU A 69 -4.79 8.26 -4.82
N ALA A 70 -3.80 9.12 -5.09
CA ALA A 70 -3.83 10.00 -6.26
C ALA A 70 -3.81 9.21 -7.58
N GLU A 71 -2.97 8.17 -7.67
CA GLU A 71 -2.91 7.28 -8.82
C GLU A 71 -4.21 6.50 -9.01
N HIS A 72 -4.79 5.98 -7.93
CA HIS A 72 -6.08 5.30 -7.97
C HIS A 72 -7.19 6.23 -8.49
N ASP A 73 -7.26 7.47 -8.01
CA ASP A 73 -8.25 8.43 -8.48
C ASP A 73 -8.09 8.76 -9.97
N LEU A 74 -6.85 8.94 -10.45
CA LEU A 74 -6.55 9.18 -11.86
C LEU A 74 -6.83 7.95 -12.74
N GLY A 75 -6.57 6.74 -12.24
CA GLY A 75 -6.71 5.49 -12.97
C GLY A 75 -8.12 4.88 -12.97
N TYR A 76 -8.89 5.07 -11.89
CA TYR A 76 -10.25 4.54 -11.74
C TYR A 76 -11.32 5.52 -12.22
N LYS A 77 -11.08 6.82 -12.04
CA LYS A 77 -11.86 7.89 -12.68
C LYS A 77 -10.95 8.62 -13.67
N PRO A 78 -10.49 7.95 -14.75
CA PRO A 78 -10.10 8.74 -15.90
C PRO A 78 -11.31 9.65 -16.16
N GLY A 79 -11.08 10.94 -16.37
CA GLY A 79 -12.19 11.83 -16.68
C GLY A 79 -12.88 11.38 -17.97
N GLU A 80 -13.35 12.33 -18.77
CA GLU A 80 -13.82 11.97 -20.12
C GLU A 80 -12.68 11.40 -21.01
N GLN A 81 -11.42 11.51 -20.58
CA GLN A 81 -10.24 11.08 -21.33
C GLN A 81 -9.29 10.22 -20.48
N PRO A 82 -8.74 9.13 -21.05
CA PRO A 82 -7.67 8.35 -20.42
C PRO A 82 -6.36 9.15 -20.37
N LEU A 83 -5.46 8.75 -19.46
CA LEU A 83 -4.11 9.30 -19.38
C LEU A 83 -3.36 9.05 -20.69
N ASP A 84 -2.68 10.07 -21.20
CA ASP A 84 -1.77 9.91 -22.33
C ASP A 84 -0.37 9.46 -21.87
N ARG A 85 0.54 9.25 -22.83
CA ARG A 85 1.91 8.80 -22.52
C ARG A 85 2.70 9.79 -21.68
N GLU A 86 2.42 11.08 -21.79
CA GLU A 86 3.11 12.10 -21.00
C GLU A 86 2.54 12.15 -19.59
N ASP A 87 1.22 12.01 -19.44
CA ASP A 87 0.57 11.85 -18.13
C ASP A 87 1.12 10.63 -17.37
N GLU A 88 1.23 9.47 -18.04
CA GLU A 88 1.83 8.26 -17.48
C GLU A 88 3.27 8.49 -17.00
N ARG A 89 4.06 9.27 -17.75
CA ARG A 89 5.44 9.64 -17.36
C ARG A 89 5.46 10.54 -16.14
N LEU A 90 4.57 11.53 -16.07
CA LEU A 90 4.46 12.42 -14.92
C LEU A 90 4.00 11.64 -13.68
N LEU A 91 3.08 10.70 -13.85
CA LEU A 91 2.63 9.81 -12.78
C LEU A 91 3.78 8.93 -12.26
N ALA A 92 4.58 8.35 -13.15
CA ALA A 92 5.79 7.61 -12.76
C ALA A 92 6.84 8.52 -12.08
N PHE A 93 7.02 9.75 -12.58
CA PHE A 93 7.94 10.72 -12.00
C PHE A 93 7.55 11.13 -10.58
N THR A 94 6.25 11.36 -10.33
CA THR A 94 5.75 11.65 -8.97
C THR A 94 5.94 10.47 -8.01
N SER A 95 5.80 9.22 -8.49
CA SER A 95 6.14 8.03 -7.70
C SER A 95 7.61 8.01 -7.31
N ALA A 96 8.50 8.34 -8.25
CA ALA A 96 9.94 8.42 -7.99
C ALA A 96 10.28 9.50 -6.96
N GLN A 97 9.61 10.65 -7.01
CA GLN A 97 9.78 11.71 -6.02
C GLN A 97 9.30 11.29 -4.62
N ALA A 98 8.15 10.62 -4.53
CA ALA A 98 7.63 10.06 -3.28
C ALA A 98 8.61 9.06 -2.65
N TRP A 99 9.12 8.12 -3.46
CA TRP A 99 10.13 7.16 -3.03
C TRP A 99 11.44 7.84 -2.58
N GLY A 100 11.90 8.84 -3.34
CA GLY A 100 13.09 9.62 -3.01
C GLY A 100 12.95 10.35 -1.68
N ALA A 101 11.79 10.97 -1.44
CA ALA A 101 11.49 11.65 -0.19
C ALA A 101 11.51 10.68 1.00
N ASP A 102 10.83 9.53 0.89
CA ASP A 102 10.84 8.48 1.93
C ASP A 102 12.28 8.09 2.32
N ARG A 103 13.12 7.81 1.32
CA ARG A 103 14.52 7.41 1.54
C ARG A 103 15.32 8.51 2.23
N ILE A 104 15.20 9.75 1.77
CA ILE A 104 15.95 10.89 2.33
C ILE A 104 15.55 11.11 3.79
N PHE A 105 14.26 11.09 4.12
CA PHE A 105 13.82 11.29 5.49
C PHE A 105 14.26 10.15 6.40
N ASP A 106 14.16 8.89 5.96
CA ASP A 106 14.65 7.74 6.73
C ASP A 106 16.15 7.87 7.04
N ASP A 107 16.97 8.24 6.06
CA ASP A 107 18.40 8.50 6.26
C ASP A 107 18.65 9.65 7.26
N LEU A 108 17.87 10.73 7.18
CA LEU A 108 17.98 11.86 8.10
C LEU A 108 17.58 11.46 9.54
N PHE A 109 16.51 10.68 9.71
CA PHE A 109 16.08 10.19 11.02
C PHE A 109 17.12 9.26 11.64
N LYS A 110 17.71 8.35 10.85
CA LYS A 110 18.76 7.44 11.30
C LYS A 110 20.01 8.19 11.75
N LYS A 111 20.44 9.22 11.01
CA LYS A 111 21.60 10.05 11.38
C LYS A 111 21.42 10.83 12.68
N ARG A 112 20.17 11.22 13.01
CA ARG A 112 19.83 11.97 14.22
C ARG A 112 19.50 11.10 15.42
N SER A 113 19.28 9.81 15.22
CA SER A 113 19.01 8.83 16.28
C SER A 113 20.28 8.22 16.88
N ILE A 114 21.43 8.88 16.65
CA ILE A 114 22.73 8.58 17.27
C ILE A 114 22.93 9.53 18.45
#